data_AF-Q6W4X1-F1
#
_entry.id   AF-Q6W4X1-F1
#
_cell.length_a   1.000
_cell.length_b   1.000
_cell.length_c   1.000
_cell.angle_alpha   90.00
_cell.angle_beta   90.00
_cell.angle_gamma   90.00
#
_symmetry.space_group_name_H-M   'P 1'
#
loop_
_entity.id
_entity.type
_entity.pdbx_description
1 polymer ?
#
loop_
_entity_poly.entity_id
_entity_poly.type
_entity_poly.pdbx_seq_one_letter_code
_entity_poly.pdbx_strand_id
1 'polypeptide(L)'
;MSEEQTNGLSQLRKLQALQAQKKAQAKTSSMVKLENIVGVYLGTEPTEHFPKILDSNGNKVQEEKNGRKVDKRSETSDGWTYTFAEFATCKTIKIVLPQRVNVQLMGAYKLGGLGYDIKSGNMYFIEKDTTITNY
;
A
#
# COMPACT_ATOMS: atom_id res chain seq x y z
N MET A 1 -6.52 36.99 -31.14
CA MET A 1 -5.86 36.10 -30.15
C MET A 1 -4.74 35.40 -30.88
N SER A 2 -3.49 35.80 -30.65
CA SER A 2 -2.32 35.33 -31.40
C SER A 2 -1.97 33.88 -31.04
N GLU A 3 -1.41 33.14 -32.01
CA GLU A 3 -1.06 31.71 -31.90
C GLU A 3 -0.12 31.39 -30.72
N GLU A 4 0.63 32.38 -30.24
CA GLU A 4 1.49 32.30 -29.04
C GLU A 4 0.70 32.12 -27.74
N GLN A 5 -0.48 32.75 -27.61
CA GLN A 5 -1.33 32.60 -26.42
C GLN A 5 -1.94 31.20 -26.32
N THR A 6 -2.28 30.58 -27.46
CA THR A 6 -2.78 29.20 -27.53
C THR A 6 -1.71 28.16 -27.20
N ASN A 7 -0.46 28.38 -27.61
CA ASN A 7 0.66 27.49 -27.28
C ASN A 7 1.05 27.54 -25.80
N GLY A 8 1.08 28.73 -25.20
CA GLY A 8 1.35 28.91 -23.77
C GLY A 8 0.30 28.25 -22.87
N LEU A 9 -0.98 28.31 -23.24
CA LEU A 9 -2.08 27.62 -22.54
C LEU A 9 -1.91 26.09 -22.60
N SER A 10 -1.40 25.56 -23.72
CA SER A 10 -1.15 24.12 -23.88
C SER A 10 0.00 23.61 -23.01
N GLN A 11 1.07 24.41 -22.87
CA GLN A 11 2.23 24.07 -22.04
C GLN A 11 1.87 24.15 -20.55
N LEU A 12 1.11 25.17 -20.12
CA LEU A 12 0.61 25.28 -18.76
C LEU A 12 -0.21 24.04 -18.37
N ARG A 13 -1.10 23.58 -19.26
CA ARG A 13 -1.93 22.39 -19.02
C ARG A 13 -1.11 21.10 -18.94
N LYS A 14 -0.08 20.95 -19.78
CA LYS A 14 0.89 19.84 -19.70
C LYS A 14 1.68 19.86 -18.39
N LEU A 15 2.12 21.03 -17.93
CA LEU A 15 2.83 21.20 -16.66
C LEU A 15 1.93 20.91 -15.45
N GLN A 16 0.66 21.33 -15.50
CA GLN A 16 -0.33 21.00 -14.46
C GLN A 16 -0.62 19.50 -14.41
N ALA A 17 -0.76 18.84 -15.57
CA ALA A 17 -0.92 17.39 -15.63
C ALA A 17 0.32 16.66 -15.10
N LEU A 18 1.53 17.11 -15.44
CA LEU A 18 2.79 16.58 -14.92
C LEU A 18 2.90 16.79 -13.41
N GLN A 19 2.50 17.94 -12.90
CA GLN A 19 2.49 18.22 -11.45
C GLN A 19 1.49 17.33 -10.71
N ALA A 20 0.29 17.11 -11.26
CA ALA A 20 -0.70 16.18 -10.71
C ALA A 20 -0.18 14.74 -10.72
N GLN A 21 0.43 14.30 -11.82
CA GLN A 21 1.05 12.98 -11.95
C GLN A 21 2.20 12.80 -10.95
N LYS A 22 3.07 13.80 -10.79
CA LYS A 22 4.17 13.78 -9.82
C LYS A 22 3.66 13.80 -8.38
N LYS A 23 2.58 14.52 -8.07
CA LYS A 23 1.93 14.49 -6.74
C LYS A 23 1.29 13.14 -6.44
N ALA A 24 0.65 12.50 -7.43
CA ALA A 24 0.11 11.15 -7.28
C ALA A 24 1.24 10.12 -7.07
N GLN A 25 2.32 10.21 -7.88
CA GLN A 25 3.52 9.39 -7.74
C GLN A 25 4.23 9.60 -6.39
N ALA A 26 4.30 10.83 -5.88
CA ALA A 26 4.93 11.16 -4.60
C ALA A 26 4.17 10.61 -3.38
N LYS A 27 2.88 10.30 -3.51
CA LYS A 27 2.12 9.64 -2.43
C LYS A 27 2.36 8.13 -2.39
N THR A 28 2.47 7.49 -3.56
CA THR A 28 3.07 6.16 -3.68
C THR A 28 4.56 6.15 -3.29
N SER A 29 5.29 7.26 -3.43
CA SER A 29 6.71 7.36 -3.06
C SER A 29 6.98 7.42 -1.55
N SER A 30 5.95 7.37 -0.71
CA SER A 30 6.12 7.12 0.73
C SER A 30 6.32 5.64 1.03
N MET A 31 5.91 4.76 0.10
CA MET A 31 6.18 3.33 0.23
C MET A 31 7.65 3.07 -0.10
N VAL A 32 8.28 2.27 0.74
CA VAL A 32 9.62 1.76 0.53
C VAL A 32 9.53 0.36 -0.06
N LYS A 33 10.54 0.00 -0.86
CA LYS A 33 10.72 -1.37 -1.33
C LYS A 33 11.22 -2.22 -0.17
N LEU A 34 10.42 -3.20 0.23
CA LEU A 34 10.72 -4.16 1.28
C LEU A 34 11.02 -5.48 0.59
N GLU A 35 12.25 -5.97 0.69
CA GLU A 35 12.69 -7.19 0.00
C GLU A 35 13.35 -8.16 0.97
N ASN A 36 13.16 -9.45 0.71
CA ASN A 36 13.80 -10.53 1.44
C ASN A 36 13.48 -10.56 2.94
N ILE A 37 12.31 -10.04 3.35
CA ILE A 37 11.89 -10.12 4.75
C ILE A 37 11.48 -11.56 5.04
N VAL A 38 12.13 -12.18 6.02
CA VAL A 38 11.84 -13.56 6.41
C VAL A 38 10.78 -13.56 7.51
N GLY A 39 9.60 -14.09 7.19
CA GLY A 39 8.48 -14.18 8.13
C GLY A 39 8.12 -15.63 8.46
N VAL A 40 7.81 -15.89 9.72
CA VAL A 40 7.26 -17.17 10.18
C VAL A 40 5.75 -17.04 10.38
N TYR A 41 4.98 -17.96 9.78
CA TYR A 41 3.54 -17.96 9.93
C TYR A 41 3.12 -18.63 11.25
N LEU A 42 2.39 -17.90 12.09
CA LEU A 42 2.00 -18.35 13.43
C LEU A 42 0.51 -18.77 13.53
N GLY A 43 -0.17 -18.90 12.39
CA GLY A 43 -1.56 -19.41 12.36
C GLY A 43 -2.65 -18.33 12.39
N THR A 44 -2.30 -17.04 12.29
CA THR A 44 -3.29 -15.96 12.24
C THR A 44 -4.11 -16.02 10.95
N GLU A 45 -5.43 -16.22 11.07
CA GLU A 45 -6.31 -16.29 9.90
C GLU A 45 -6.24 -15.02 9.03
N PRO A 46 -6.07 -15.13 7.71
CA PRO A 46 -6.04 -13.99 6.81
C PRO A 46 -7.38 -13.26 6.76
N THR A 47 -7.35 -11.93 6.82
CA THR A 47 -8.55 -11.09 6.71
C THR A 47 -8.63 -10.42 5.35
N GLU A 48 -9.83 -10.20 4.83
CA GLU A 48 -10.02 -9.42 3.60
C GLU A 48 -9.39 -8.03 3.74
N HIS A 49 -8.66 -7.61 2.70
CA HIS A 49 -8.11 -6.28 2.59
C HIS A 49 -9.08 -5.39 1.82
N PHE A 50 -9.36 -4.21 2.38
CA PHE A 50 -10.17 -3.18 1.75
C PHE A 50 -9.31 -1.93 1.55
N PRO A 51 -8.96 -1.58 0.30
CA PRO A 51 -8.07 -0.47 0.02
C PRO A 51 -8.70 0.86 0.42
N LYS A 52 -7.86 1.85 0.72
CA LYS A 52 -8.33 3.21 1.01
C LYS A 52 -8.84 3.86 -0.27
N ILE A 53 -9.98 4.55 -0.19
CA ILE A 53 -10.51 5.33 -1.30
C ILE A 53 -9.69 6.60 -1.44
N LEU A 54 -9.28 6.90 -2.67
CA LEU A 54 -8.57 8.12 -3.02
C LEU A 54 -9.49 9.06 -3.83
N ASP A 55 -9.38 10.36 -3.61
CA ASP A 55 -10.02 11.38 -4.44
C ASP A 55 -9.32 11.51 -5.81
N SER A 56 -9.87 12.34 -6.70
CA SER A 56 -9.29 12.60 -8.03
C SER A 56 -7.87 13.19 -8.00
N ASN A 57 -7.41 13.68 -6.84
CA ASN A 57 -6.07 14.22 -6.60
C ASN A 57 -5.16 13.23 -5.86
N GLY A 58 -5.60 11.98 -5.67
CA GLY A 58 -4.89 10.94 -4.94
C GLY A 58 -4.79 11.19 -3.43
N ASN A 59 -5.59 12.08 -2.84
CA ASN A 59 -5.70 12.19 -1.37
C ASN A 59 -6.63 11.10 -0.83
N LYS A 60 -6.35 10.64 0.39
CA LYS A 60 -7.26 9.72 1.10
C LYS A 60 -8.56 10.46 1.40
N VAL A 61 -9.67 9.89 0.96
CA VAL A 61 -11.00 10.36 1.33
C VAL A 61 -11.22 10.01 2.80
N GLN A 62 -11.65 10.97 3.61
CA GLN A 62 -12.00 10.74 5.00
C GLN A 62 -13.51 10.82 5.19
N GLU A 63 -14.02 10.01 6.10
CA GLU A 63 -15.40 10.05 6.57
C GLU A 63 -15.44 10.21 8.08
N GLU A 64 -16.57 10.67 8.61
CA GLU A 64 -16.78 10.77 10.04
C GLU A 64 -17.55 9.55 10.54
N LYS A 65 -16.92 8.77 11.42
CA LYS A 65 -17.51 7.58 12.02
C LYS A 65 -17.35 7.68 13.53
N ASN A 66 -18.47 7.70 14.25
CA ASN A 66 -18.52 7.85 15.71
C ASN A 66 -17.75 9.09 16.23
N GLY A 67 -17.91 10.24 15.55
CA GLY A 67 -17.26 11.50 15.92
C GLY A 67 -15.75 11.56 15.65
N ARG A 68 -15.21 10.61 14.87
CA ARG A 68 -13.80 10.56 14.48
C ARG A 68 -13.67 10.55 12.96
N LYS A 69 -12.71 11.31 12.44
CA LYS A 69 -12.30 11.25 11.03
C LYS A 69 -11.50 9.97 10.79
N VAL A 70 -11.99 9.12 9.90
CA VAL A 70 -11.35 7.86 9.50
C VAL A 70 -11.16 7.83 7.99
N ASP A 71 -10.09 7.18 7.52
CA ASP A 71 -9.89 6.97 6.08
C ASP A 71 -10.98 6.05 5.53
N LYS A 72 -11.74 6.52 4.54
CA LYS A 72 -12.78 5.75 3.89
C LYS A 72 -12.17 4.57 3.13
N ARG A 73 -12.78 3.39 3.26
CA ARG A 73 -12.35 2.15 2.60
C ARG A 73 -13.30 1.77 1.48
N SER A 74 -12.77 1.07 0.48
CA SER A 74 -13.57 0.43 -0.57
C SER A 74 -14.49 -0.63 0.04
N GLU A 75 -15.69 -0.80 -0.52
CA GLU A 75 -16.57 -1.93 -0.19
C GLU A 75 -16.14 -3.22 -0.91
N THR A 76 -15.36 -3.08 -1.99
CA THR A 76 -14.78 -4.20 -2.72
C THR A 76 -13.40 -4.52 -2.17
N SER A 77 -13.19 -5.78 -1.79
CA SER A 77 -11.87 -6.29 -1.41
C SER A 77 -10.95 -6.45 -2.62
N ASP A 78 -9.67 -6.17 -2.43
CA ASP A 78 -8.61 -6.36 -3.44
C ASP A 78 -7.60 -7.46 -3.06
N GLY A 79 -7.84 -8.19 -1.97
CA GLY A 79 -6.95 -9.26 -1.52
C GLY A 79 -7.12 -9.65 -0.06
N TRP A 80 -6.09 -10.31 0.48
CA TRP A 80 -6.07 -10.92 1.80
C TRP A 80 -4.84 -10.44 2.56
N THR A 81 -5.05 -9.89 3.76
CA THR A 81 -3.97 -9.52 4.67
C THR A 81 -3.56 -10.71 5.52
N TYR A 82 -2.34 -11.19 5.31
CA TYR A 82 -1.69 -12.20 6.13
C TYR A 82 -0.83 -11.54 7.21
N THR A 83 -0.68 -12.21 8.36
CA THR A 83 0.19 -11.76 9.44
C THR A 83 1.27 -12.80 9.73
N PHE A 84 2.53 -12.36 9.75
CA PHE A 84 3.71 -13.15 10.10
C PHE A 84 4.50 -12.45 11.21
N ALA A 85 5.33 -13.21 11.91
CA ALA A 85 6.38 -12.66 12.76
C ALA A 85 7.71 -12.65 11.99
N GLU A 86 8.39 -11.50 11.94
CA GLU A 86 9.73 -11.41 11.36
C GLU A 86 10.69 -12.28 12.16
N PHE A 87 11.48 -13.08 11.45
CA PHE A 87 12.54 -13.88 12.05
C PHE A 87 13.58 -12.97 12.75
N ALA A 88 14.11 -13.44 13.88
CA ALA A 88 15.05 -12.73 14.77
C ALA A 88 14.51 -11.50 15.54
N THR A 89 13.70 -10.63 14.93
CA THR A 89 13.25 -9.38 15.56
C THR A 89 11.84 -9.47 16.14
N CYS A 90 11.06 -10.49 15.73
CA CYS A 90 9.63 -10.62 16.04
C CYS A 90 8.79 -9.41 15.61
N LYS A 91 9.29 -8.61 14.67
CA LYS A 91 8.53 -7.49 14.09
C LYS A 91 7.28 -8.02 13.39
N THR A 92 6.14 -7.37 13.56
CA THR A 92 4.91 -7.84 12.91
C THR A 92 4.97 -7.55 11.42
N ILE A 93 4.78 -8.56 10.57
CA ILE A 93 4.69 -8.37 9.12
C ILE A 93 3.23 -8.57 8.72
N LYS A 94 2.62 -7.54 8.16
CA LYS A 94 1.33 -7.64 7.47
C LYS A 94 1.57 -7.50 5.98
N ILE A 95 1.12 -8.48 5.20
CA ILE A 95 1.26 -8.49 3.73
C ILE A 95 -0.09 -8.72 3.07
N VAL A 96 -0.42 -7.89 2.09
CA VAL A 96 -1.64 -8.05 1.27
C VAL A 96 -1.32 -8.92 0.08
N LEU A 97 -2.01 -10.04 -0.08
CA LEU A 97 -1.87 -10.96 -1.21
C LEU A 97 -3.16 -10.94 -2.05
N PRO A 98 -3.08 -10.92 -3.39
CA PRO A 98 -4.27 -10.79 -4.24
C PRO A 98 -5.23 -11.98 -4.14
N GLN A 99 -4.73 -13.14 -3.69
CA GLN A 99 -5.49 -14.36 -3.52
C GLN A 99 -5.08 -15.06 -2.23
N ARG A 100 -5.94 -15.97 -1.74
CA ARG A 100 -5.56 -16.86 -0.64
C ARG A 100 -4.45 -17.80 -1.10
N VAL A 101 -3.40 -17.86 -0.30
CA VAL A 101 -2.30 -18.81 -0.43
C VAL A 101 -2.31 -19.79 0.73
N ASN A 102 -1.85 -21.01 0.47
CA ASN A 102 -1.67 -22.02 1.51
C ASN A 102 -0.34 -21.78 2.21
N VAL A 103 -0.39 -21.42 3.50
CA VAL A 103 0.78 -21.24 4.37
C VAL A 103 0.70 -22.23 5.51
N GLN A 104 1.84 -22.81 5.86
CA GLN A 104 1.95 -23.84 6.89
C GLN A 104 2.26 -23.19 8.24
N LEU A 105 1.67 -23.73 9.31
CA LEU A 105 1.99 -23.33 10.67
C LEU A 105 3.49 -23.55 10.92
N MET A 106 4.16 -22.54 11.50
CA MET A 106 5.63 -22.48 11.65
C MET A 106 6.43 -22.48 10.34
N GLY A 107 5.77 -22.38 9.17
CA GLY A 107 6.43 -22.24 7.89
C GLY A 107 7.16 -20.89 7.79
N ALA A 108 8.37 -20.92 7.23
CA ALA A 108 9.17 -19.73 6.96
C ALA A 108 9.04 -19.31 5.49
N TYR A 109 8.84 -18.01 5.27
CA TYR A 109 8.56 -17.44 3.96
C TYR A 109 9.42 -16.20 3.73
N LYS A 110 9.91 -16.07 2.50
CA LYS A 110 10.46 -14.81 2.00
C LYS A 110 9.33 -13.94 1.48
N LEU A 111 9.19 -12.76 2.08
CA LEU A 111 8.14 -11.79 1.81
C LEU A 111 8.76 -10.52 1.19
N GLY A 112 8.03 -9.91 0.25
CA GLY A 112 8.48 -8.67 -0.38
C GLY A 112 7.36 -7.87 -1.05
N GLY A 113 7.68 -6.65 -1.44
CA GLY A 113 6.78 -5.73 -2.15
C GLY A 113 7.04 -4.27 -1.79
N LEU A 114 6.10 -3.41 -2.20
CA LEU A 114 6.05 -2.01 -1.79
C LEU A 114 5.17 -1.86 -0.55
N GLY A 115 5.69 -1.16 0.46
CA GLY A 115 5.00 -1.03 1.73
C GLY A 115 5.61 0.02 2.65
N TYR A 116 5.29 -0.09 3.93
CA TYR A 116 5.69 0.84 4.96
C TYR A 116 6.42 0.12 6.08
N ASP A 117 7.57 0.68 6.49
CA ASP A 117 8.17 0.39 7.79
C ASP A 117 7.57 1.33 8.84
N ILE A 118 6.63 0.82 9.61
CA ILE A 118 5.92 1.59 10.64
C ILE A 118 6.63 1.35 11.98
N LYS A 119 7.69 2.14 12.21
CA LYS A 119 8.54 2.03 13.40
C LYS A 119 7.76 2.14 14.73
N SER A 120 6.80 3.05 14.80
CA SER A 120 5.98 3.26 16.01
C SER A 120 5.12 2.05 16.40
N GLY A 121 4.77 1.21 15.42
CA GLY A 121 3.99 -0.01 15.63
C GLY A 121 4.84 -1.29 15.62
N ASN A 122 6.18 -1.17 15.53
CA ASN A 122 7.09 -2.28 15.29
C ASN A 122 6.56 -3.25 14.22
N MET A 123 6.23 -2.71 13.04
CA MET A 123 5.60 -3.50 11.99
C MET A 123 6.01 -3.10 10.57
N TYR A 124 5.99 -4.09 9.68
CA TYR A 124 5.95 -3.88 8.23
C TYR A 124 4.51 -4.03 7.73
N PHE A 125 4.09 -3.13 6.86
CA PHE A 125 2.85 -3.28 6.09
C PHE A 125 3.17 -3.26 4.60
N ILE A 126 3.20 -4.43 3.98
CA ILE A 126 3.52 -4.66 2.57
C ILE A 126 2.21 -4.75 1.79
N GLU A 127 1.94 -3.77 0.93
CA GLU A 127 0.59 -3.54 0.39
C GLU A 127 0.52 -3.74 -1.12
N LYS A 128 1.58 -3.43 -1.87
CA LYS A 128 1.57 -3.45 -3.34
C LYS A 128 2.70 -4.29 -3.91
N ASP A 129 2.50 -4.80 -5.11
CA ASP A 129 3.46 -5.61 -5.86
C ASP A 129 4.06 -6.72 -4.99
N THR A 130 3.17 -7.39 -4.25
CA THR A 130 3.54 -8.27 -3.15
C THR A 130 4.00 -9.63 -3.65
N THR A 131 5.00 -10.18 -2.95
CA THR A 131 5.56 -11.50 -3.25
C THR A 131 5.67 -12.32 -1.98
N ILE A 132 5.42 -13.61 -2.13
CA ILE A 132 5.60 -14.62 -1.10
C ILE A 132 6.17 -15.88 -1.75
N THR A 133 7.27 -16.39 -1.20
CA THR A 133 7.84 -17.68 -1.58
C THR A 133 8.23 -18.43 -0.32
N ASN A 134 8.23 -19.77 -0.35
CA ASN A 134 8.88 -20.55 0.71
C ASN A 134 10.34 -20.12 0.85
N TYR A 135 10.84 -20.06 2.08
CA TYR A 135 12.25 -19.75 2.37
C TYR A 135 13.16 -20.95 2.11
#